data_AF-A0A535Y5B4-F1
#
_entry.id   AF-A0A535Y5B4-F1
#
_cell.length_a   1.000
_cell.length_b   1.000
_cell.length_c   1.000
_cell.angle_alpha   90.00
_cell.angle_beta   90.00
_cell.angle_gamma   90.00
#
_symmetry.space_group_name_H-M   'P 1'
#
loop_
_entity.id
_entity.type
_entity.pdbx_description
1 polymer ?
#
loop_
_entity_poly.entity_id
_entity_poly.type
_entity_poly.pdbx_seq_one_letter_code
_entity_poly.pdbx_strand_id
1 'polypeptide(L)'
;MQTEFDPSRVSALVERLARGRAAVIDLGVGADALDPAMTERLTRLCVVAGPRSSQLQALFCARDVLRTVPCAVGLAVVGADRADAELIASRTPLPLWAAIPNDPYLARDEFAARAPTMRAIDDLIRAL
;
A
#
# COMPACT_ATOMS: atom_id res chain seq x y z
N MET A 1 -16.96 9.24 -26.38
CA MET A 1 -15.49 9.37 -26.48
C MET A 1 -14.95 9.17 -25.07
N GLN A 2 -14.53 7.96 -24.71
CA GLN A 2 -13.88 7.70 -23.43
C GLN A 2 -12.46 8.26 -23.52
N THR A 3 -12.10 9.18 -22.66
CA THR A 3 -10.71 9.59 -22.45
C THR A 3 -9.96 8.42 -21.84
N GLU A 4 -9.03 7.85 -22.61
CA GLU A 4 -8.13 6.79 -22.17
C GLU A 4 -7.19 7.32 -21.08
N PHE A 5 -6.91 6.48 -20.08
CA PHE A 5 -6.00 6.82 -19.00
C PHE A 5 -4.56 6.91 -19.54
N ASP A 6 -3.88 8.04 -19.29
CA ASP A 6 -2.50 8.27 -19.72
C ASP A 6 -1.56 8.29 -18.50
N PRO A 7 -0.90 7.15 -18.18
CA PRO A 7 -0.04 7.03 -17.01
C PRO A 7 1.20 7.94 -17.07
N SER A 8 1.69 8.24 -18.27
CA SER A 8 2.84 9.13 -18.45
C SER A 8 2.48 10.57 -18.07
N ARG A 9 1.29 11.03 -18.49
CA ARG A 9 0.78 12.35 -18.12
C ARG A 9 0.47 12.47 -16.63
N VAL A 10 -0.10 11.43 -16.02
CA VAL A 10 -0.35 11.39 -14.56
C VAL A 10 0.96 11.47 -13.80
N SER A 11 1.97 10.70 -14.20
CA SER A 11 3.28 10.71 -13.58
C SER A 11 3.96 12.08 -13.64
N ALA A 12 3.96 12.72 -14.83
CA ALA A 12 4.51 14.06 -15.00
C ALA A 12 3.76 15.10 -14.15
N LEU A 13 2.44 14.94 -13.99
CA LEU A 13 1.64 15.79 -13.10
C LEU A 13 2.04 15.60 -11.63
N VAL A 14 2.20 14.35 -11.18
CA VAL A 14 2.62 14.03 -9.81
C VAL A 14 4.01 14.62 -9.53
N GLU A 15 4.98 14.42 -10.41
CA GLU A 15 6.33 14.99 -10.26
C GLU A 15 6.28 16.53 -10.12
N ARG A 16 5.47 17.20 -10.95
CA ARG A 16 5.30 18.65 -10.91
C ARG A 16 4.59 19.13 -9.64
N LEU A 17 3.60 18.39 -9.15
CA LEU A 17 2.85 18.74 -7.93
C LEU A 17 3.64 18.46 -6.65
N ALA A 18 4.40 17.37 -6.64
CA ALA A 18 5.22 16.96 -5.51
C ALA A 18 6.31 18.00 -5.19
N ARG A 19 6.85 18.69 -6.22
CA ARG A 19 7.87 19.75 -6.06
C ARG A 19 9.04 19.30 -5.17
N GLY A 20 9.52 18.07 -5.37
CA GLY A 20 10.61 17.48 -4.59
C GLY A 20 10.23 16.93 -3.21
N ARG A 21 8.93 16.87 -2.86
CA ARG A 21 8.41 16.21 -1.66
C ARG A 21 7.98 14.78 -1.96
N ALA A 22 7.78 13.98 -0.92
CA ALA A 22 7.14 12.67 -1.07
C ALA A 22 5.70 12.84 -1.59
N ALA A 23 5.32 12.00 -2.56
CA ALA A 23 3.96 11.89 -3.06
C ALA A 23 3.45 10.47 -2.79
N VAL A 24 2.22 10.37 -2.30
CA VAL A 24 1.51 9.11 -2.12
C VAL A 24 0.45 9.03 -3.21
N ILE A 25 0.44 7.91 -3.94
CA ILE A 25 -0.50 7.66 -5.01
C ILE A 25 -1.30 6.41 -4.62
N ASP A 26 -2.61 6.55 -4.54
CA ASP A 26 -3.50 5.40 -4.44
C ASP A 26 -3.69 4.80 -5.84
N LEU A 27 -3.21 3.57 -6.02
CA LEU A 27 -3.30 2.84 -7.29
C LEU A 27 -4.62 2.08 -7.43
N GLY A 28 -5.39 1.93 -6.35
CA GLY A 28 -6.57 1.08 -6.31
C GLY A 28 -6.24 -0.37 -5.94
N VAL A 29 -7.01 -1.31 -6.49
CA VAL A 29 -7.02 -2.73 -6.06
C VAL A 29 -6.76 -3.69 -7.22
N GLY A 30 -6.10 -4.80 -6.92
CA GLY A 30 -5.85 -5.88 -7.87
C GLY A 30 -4.57 -5.70 -8.68
N ALA A 31 -4.21 -6.73 -9.45
CA ALA A 31 -3.02 -6.71 -10.30
C ALA A 31 -3.14 -5.69 -11.44
N ASP A 32 -4.35 -5.47 -11.95
CA ASP A 32 -4.61 -4.52 -13.05
C ASP A 32 -4.37 -3.05 -12.66
N ALA A 33 -4.30 -2.76 -11.35
CA ALA A 33 -3.92 -1.45 -10.84
C ALA A 33 -2.41 -1.14 -11.00
N LEU A 34 -1.58 -2.17 -11.22
CA LEU A 34 -0.14 -2.04 -11.36
C LEU A 34 0.26 -1.75 -12.81
N ASP A 35 -0.15 -0.58 -13.30
CA ASP A 35 0.26 -0.11 -14.62
C ASP A 35 1.80 -0.01 -14.72
N PRO A 36 2.44 -0.59 -15.77
CA PRO A 36 3.90 -0.57 -15.92
C PRO A 36 4.50 0.83 -15.93
N ALA A 37 3.90 1.79 -16.64
CA ALA A 37 4.44 3.15 -16.75
C ALA A 37 4.32 3.93 -15.43
N MET A 38 3.31 3.62 -14.61
CA MET A 38 3.23 4.12 -13.24
C MET A 38 4.27 3.47 -12.33
N THR A 39 4.37 2.13 -12.36
CA THR A 39 5.23 1.37 -11.45
C THR A 39 6.72 1.59 -11.69
N GLU A 40 7.14 1.88 -12.93
CA GLU A 40 8.52 2.28 -13.28
C GLU A 40 9.00 3.56 -12.57
N ARG A 41 8.08 4.40 -12.10
CA ARG A 41 8.40 5.67 -11.44
C ARG A 41 8.24 5.63 -9.93
N LEU A 42 7.73 4.53 -9.39
CA LEU A 42 7.60 4.36 -7.95
C LEU A 42 8.96 4.10 -7.33
N THR A 43 9.24 4.76 -6.21
CA THR A 43 10.41 4.44 -5.38
C THR A 43 10.12 3.31 -4.40
N ARG A 44 8.85 3.20 -3.96
CA ARG A 44 8.34 2.19 -3.04
C ARG A 44 6.90 1.84 -3.39
N LEU A 45 6.52 0.58 -3.21
CA LEU A 45 5.16 0.09 -3.33
C LEU A 45 4.71 -0.55 -2.01
N CYS A 46 3.73 0.07 -1.36
CA CYS A 46 3.10 -0.47 -0.15
C CYS A 46 1.86 -1.28 -0.53
N VAL A 47 1.96 -2.60 -0.46
CA VAL A 47 0.82 -3.50 -0.68
C VAL A 47 0.00 -3.56 0.59
N VAL A 48 -1.31 -3.31 0.49
CA VAL A 48 -2.23 -3.33 1.63
C VAL A 48 -3.09 -4.60 1.59
N ALA A 49 -3.08 -5.38 2.66
CA ALA A 49 -3.93 -6.57 2.78
C ALA A 49 -4.45 -6.72 4.21
N GLY A 50 -5.61 -7.35 4.38
CA GLY A 50 -6.14 -7.71 5.70
C GLY A 50 -6.13 -9.23 5.94
N PRO A 51 -6.54 -9.69 7.12
CA PRO A 51 -6.47 -11.09 7.51
C PRO A 51 -7.57 -11.96 6.87
N ARG A 52 -8.48 -11.39 6.08
CA ARG A 52 -9.58 -12.15 5.46
C ARG A 52 -9.03 -13.07 4.37
N SER A 53 -9.53 -14.30 4.29
CA SER A 53 -9.05 -15.32 3.34
C SER A 53 -9.01 -14.84 1.89
N SER A 54 -10.00 -14.06 1.44
CA SER A 54 -10.01 -13.49 0.09
C SER A 54 -8.86 -12.50 -0.17
N GLN A 55 -8.49 -11.70 0.83
CA GLN A 55 -7.38 -10.75 0.73
C GLN A 55 -6.03 -11.49 0.76
N LEU A 56 -5.90 -12.51 1.62
CA LEU A 56 -4.71 -13.36 1.67
C LEU A 56 -4.51 -14.15 0.38
N GLN A 57 -5.60 -14.68 -0.20
CA GLN A 57 -5.58 -15.35 -1.50
C GLN A 57 -5.16 -14.37 -2.61
N ALA A 58 -5.72 -13.16 -2.64
CA ALA A 58 -5.34 -12.15 -3.62
C ALA A 58 -3.86 -11.76 -3.51
N LEU A 59 -3.35 -11.57 -2.28
CA LEU A 59 -1.94 -11.30 -2.03
C LEU A 59 -1.04 -12.45 -2.52
N PHE A 60 -1.45 -13.70 -2.28
CA PHE A 60 -0.72 -14.87 -2.76
C PHE A 60 -0.71 -14.95 -4.30
N CYS A 61 -1.85 -14.71 -4.95
CA CYS A 61 -1.95 -14.71 -6.41
C CYS A 61 -1.16 -13.56 -7.06
N ALA A 62 -1.04 -12.40 -6.39
CA ALA A 62 -0.31 -11.25 -6.90
C ALA A 62 1.23 -11.40 -6.83
N ARG A 63 1.75 -12.43 -6.17
CA ARG A 63 3.19 -12.62 -5.92
C ARG A 63 4.09 -12.44 -7.14
N ASP A 64 3.72 -13.04 -8.27
CA ASP A 64 4.60 -13.03 -9.44
C ASP A 64 4.59 -11.67 -10.14
N VAL A 65 3.45 -10.96 -10.13
CA VAL A 65 3.36 -9.57 -10.60
C VAL A 65 4.14 -8.63 -9.67
N LEU A 66 4.05 -8.81 -8.35
CA LEU A 66 4.78 -7.99 -7.38
C LEU A 66 6.30 -8.15 -7.49
N ARG A 67 6.78 -9.32 -7.94
CA ARG A 67 8.22 -9.55 -8.20
C ARG A 67 8.76 -8.80 -9.41
N THR A 68 7.90 -8.39 -10.34
CA THR A 68 8.32 -7.65 -11.54
C THR A 68 8.29 -6.13 -11.35
N VAL A 69 7.77 -5.64 -10.22
CA VAL A 69 7.73 -4.21 -9.93
C VAL A 69 9.16 -3.69 -9.66
N PRO A 70 9.64 -2.65 -10.37
CA PRO A 70 11.03 -2.21 -10.30
C PRO A 70 11.32 -1.29 -9.10
N CYS A 71 10.76 -1.58 -7.93
CA CYS A 71 10.98 -0.78 -6.72
C CYS A 71 10.91 -1.64 -5.44
N ALA A 72 11.20 -1.04 -4.29
CA ALA A 72 11.05 -1.74 -3.02
C ALA A 72 9.56 -1.99 -2.75
N VAL A 73 9.19 -3.26 -2.58
CA VAL A 73 7.80 -3.67 -2.27
C VAL A 73 7.73 -4.16 -0.83
N GLY A 74 6.74 -3.69 -0.07
CA GLY A 74 6.49 -4.18 1.28
C GLY A 74 5.01 -4.24 1.62
N LEU A 75 4.70 -4.90 2.73
CA LEU A 75 3.35 -5.23 3.15
C LEU A 75 2.92 -4.35 4.33
N ALA A 76 1.76 -3.73 4.23
CA ALA A 76 1.00 -3.19 5.35
C ALA A 76 -0.21 -4.09 5.60
N VAL A 77 -0.26 -4.73 6.77
CA VAL A 77 -1.40 -5.57 7.17
C VAL A 77 -2.40 -4.71 7.95
N VAL A 78 -3.64 -4.63 7.47
CA VAL A 78 -4.71 -3.84 8.10
C VAL A 78 -5.72 -4.73 8.82
N GLY A 79 -6.29 -4.23 9.92
CA GLY A 79 -7.28 -4.95 10.72
C GLY A 79 -6.72 -6.13 11.48
N ALA A 80 -5.41 -6.16 11.75
CA ALA A 80 -4.72 -7.20 12.50
C ALA A 80 -3.74 -6.57 13.50
N ASP A 81 -3.50 -7.25 14.63
CA ASP A 81 -2.44 -6.83 15.53
C ASP A 81 -1.05 -7.16 14.95
N ARG A 82 0.01 -6.80 15.69
CA ARG A 82 1.39 -7.00 15.23
C ARG A 82 1.74 -8.48 15.05
N ALA A 83 1.31 -9.35 15.96
CA ALA A 83 1.66 -10.77 15.94
C ALA A 83 1.01 -11.46 14.74
N ASP A 84 -0.27 -11.17 14.48
CA ASP A 84 -0.98 -11.69 13.32
C ASP A 84 -0.40 -11.14 12.00
N ALA A 85 -0.03 -9.86 11.96
CA ALA A 85 0.60 -9.26 10.79
C ALA A 85 1.97 -9.87 10.46
N GLU A 86 2.79 -10.14 11.49
CA GLU A 86 4.07 -10.85 11.34
C GLU A 86 3.87 -12.28 10.84
N LEU A 87 2.87 -12.98 11.37
CA LEU A 87 2.51 -14.31 10.89
C LEU A 87 2.09 -14.28 9.41
N ILE A 88 1.24 -13.33 9.00
CA ILE A 88 0.84 -13.17 7.60
C ILE A 88 2.06 -12.88 6.72
N ALA A 89 2.89 -11.91 7.11
CA ALA A 89 4.08 -11.53 6.35
C ALA A 89 5.05 -12.71 6.18
N SER A 90 5.22 -13.55 7.21
CA SER A 90 6.06 -14.76 7.17
C SER A 90 5.65 -15.78 6.08
N ARG A 91 4.40 -15.69 5.58
CA ARG A 91 3.88 -16.54 4.49
C ARG A 91 4.04 -15.91 3.11
N THR A 92 4.67 -14.75 3.02
CA THR A 92 4.89 -14.00 1.79
C THR A 92 6.38 -13.67 1.62
N PRO A 93 6.85 -13.38 0.40
CA PRO A 93 8.21 -12.90 0.20
C PRO A 93 8.38 -11.41 0.54
N LEU A 94 7.34 -10.73 1.03
CA LEU A 94 7.36 -9.28 1.24
C LEU A 94 7.77 -8.95 2.69
N PRO A 95 8.64 -7.95 2.91
CA PRO A 95 8.89 -7.43 4.24
C PRO A 95 7.62 -6.79 4.81
N LEU A 96 7.37 -7.01 6.11
CA LEU A 96 6.33 -6.27 6.83
C LEU A 96 6.81 -4.84 7.10
N TRP A 97 6.11 -3.86 6.57
CA TRP A 97 6.35 -2.44 6.88
C TRP A 97 5.44 -1.94 8.00
N ALA A 98 4.19 -2.42 8.07
CA ALA A 98 3.26 -1.98 9.10
C ALA A 98 2.21 -3.04 9.47
N ALA A 99 1.83 -3.03 10.75
CA ALA A 99 0.64 -3.69 11.25
C ALA A 99 -0.31 -2.61 11.77
N ILE A 100 -1.45 -2.45 11.10
CA ILE A 100 -2.47 -1.45 11.40
C ILE A 100 -3.64 -2.18 12.08
N PRO A 101 -3.84 -1.98 13.39
CA PRO A 101 -4.89 -2.69 14.12
C PRO A 101 -6.28 -2.24 13.68
N ASN A 102 -7.28 -3.04 14.03
CA ASN A 102 -8.68 -2.60 13.92
C ASN A 102 -8.90 -1.39 14.84
N ASP A 103 -9.51 -0.35 14.30
CA ASP A 103 -9.71 0.92 14.97
C ASP A 103 -11.17 1.39 14.85
N PRO A 104 -11.95 1.30 15.94
CA PRO A 104 -13.37 1.66 15.92
C PRO A 104 -13.61 3.16 15.74
N TYR A 105 -12.60 4.01 15.98
CA TYR A 105 -12.72 5.46 15.80
C TYR A 105 -12.57 5.86 14.33
N LEU A 106 -11.76 5.11 13.56
CA LEU A 106 -11.60 5.33 12.13
C LEU A 106 -12.92 5.13 11.37
N ALA A 107 -13.72 4.13 11.77
CA ALA A 107 -15.04 3.87 11.18
C ALA A 107 -16.07 4.97 11.47
N ARG A 108 -15.77 5.90 12.38
CA ARG A 108 -16.64 7.02 12.79
C ARG A 108 -16.09 8.38 12.34
N ASP A 109 -15.02 8.40 11.54
CA ASP A 109 -14.26 9.61 11.17
C ASP A 109 -13.81 10.44 12.39
N GLU A 110 -13.73 9.80 13.55
CA GLU A 110 -13.21 10.41 14.77
C GLU A 110 -11.68 10.27 14.74
N PHE A 111 -11.04 11.11 13.93
CA PHE A 111 -9.57 11.18 13.84
C PHE A 111 -8.99 11.75 15.14
N ALA A 112 -8.96 10.92 16.19
CA ALA A 112 -8.23 11.22 17.38
C ALA A 112 -6.73 11.03 17.07
N ALA A 113 -5.92 12.07 17.32
CA ALA A 113 -4.46 12.00 17.16
C ALA A 113 -3.78 10.89 18.00
N ARG A 114 -4.54 10.23 18.90
CA ARG A 114 -4.09 9.08 19.72
C ARG A 114 -4.71 7.75 19.28
N ALA A 115 -5.39 7.70 18.14
CA ALA A 115 -5.97 6.48 17.62
C ALA A 115 -4.84 5.49 17.26
N PRO A 116 -4.96 4.18 17.59
CA PRO A 116 -3.98 3.17 17.25
C PRO A 116 -3.57 3.17 15.77
N THR A 117 -4.49 3.49 14.86
CA THR A 117 -4.20 3.59 13.42
C THR A 117 -3.20 4.70 13.10
N MET A 118 -3.35 5.88 13.70
CA MET A 118 -2.46 7.01 13.43
C MET A 118 -1.03 6.69 13.84
N ARG A 119 -0.83 6.03 14.99
CA ARG A 119 0.50 5.58 15.41
C ARG A 119 1.10 4.56 14.44
N ALA A 120 0.29 3.60 13.97
CA ALA A 120 0.74 2.61 13.00
C ALA A 120 1.12 3.25 11.64
N ILE A 121 0.40 4.30 11.23
CA ILE A 121 0.73 5.08 10.03
C ILE A 121 2.02 5.89 10.24
N ASP A 122 2.22 6.50 11.41
CA ASP A 122 3.48 7.20 11.72
C ASP A 122 4.68 6.25 11.65
N ASP A 123 4.54 5.04 12.19
CA ASP A 123 5.57 4.00 12.12
C ASP A 123 5.82 3.56 10.66
N LEU A 124 4.77 3.42 9.85
CA LEU A 124 4.90 3.14 8.41
C LEU A 124 5.70 4.24 7.71
N ILE A 125 5.34 5.51 7.92
CA ILE A 125 6.02 6.66 7.29
C ILE A 125 7.51 6.68 7.66
N ARG A 126 7.88 6.27 8.88
CA ARG A 126 9.29 6.19 9.32
C ARG A 126 10.05 5.02 8.69
N ALA A 127 9.36 3.97 8.22
CA ALA A 127 9.97 2.83 7.55
C ALA A 127 10.14 3.05 6.03
N LEU A 128 9.42 4.03 5.47
CA LEU A 128 9.52 4.51 4.08
C LEU A 128 10.64 5.55 3.90
#